data_AF-A0AAW0QC46-F1
#
_entry.id   AF-A0AAW0QC46-F1
#
_cell.length_a   1.000
_cell.length_b   1.000
_cell.length_c   1.000
_cell.angle_alpha   90.00
_cell.angle_beta   90.00
_cell.angle_gamma   90.00
#
_symmetry.space_group_name_H-M   'P 1'
#
loop_
_entity.id
_entity.type
_entity.pdbx_description
1 polymer ?
#
loop_
_entity_poly.entity_id
_entity_poly.type
_entity_poly.pdbx_seq_one_letter_code
_entity_poly.pdbx_strand_id
1 'polypeptide(L)'
;MYQCNELQVQGLSQNDLAADGRSPALLSRCLFDVVVEKATLDALMVEEKSPWSMSQQTATFIHQALTEISRCLRPGGRFISITFACPFFRKRLYARTEYNWSIKNYNYGDGFQYYMYVLTKGEPLSAEDAALERQVIEDPTPYSHTSKKEVPEEDYLFSIDI
;
A
#
# COMPACT_ATOMS: atom_id res chain seq x y z
N MET A 1 15.25 5.18 -26.17
CA MET A 1 13.85 4.74 -26.25
C MET A 1 13.67 3.68 -25.18
N TYR A 2 13.23 4.08 -23.97
CA TYR A 2 13.09 3.14 -22.86
C TYR A 2 11.73 2.45 -22.99
N GLN A 3 11.76 1.12 -23.08
CA GLN A 3 10.56 0.30 -23.16
C GLN A 3 9.99 0.18 -21.75
N CYS A 4 8.93 0.94 -21.48
CA CYS A 4 8.11 0.80 -20.28
C CYS A 4 7.09 -0.30 -20.59
N ASN A 5 7.26 -1.49 -20.02
CA ASN A 5 6.23 -2.52 -20.10
C ASN A 5 5.12 -2.15 -19.11
N GLU A 6 3.98 -1.70 -19.62
CA GLU A 6 2.72 -1.67 -18.87
C GLU A 6 2.37 -3.10 -18.45
N LEU A 7 2.25 -3.34 -17.14
CA LEU A 7 1.51 -4.49 -16.64
C LEU A 7 0.03 -4.21 -16.88
N GLN A 8 -0.54 -4.80 -17.94
CA GLN A 8 -1.99 -4.82 -18.12
C GLN A 8 -2.60 -5.64 -16.99
N VAL A 9 -3.33 -4.98 -16.09
CA VAL A 9 -4.19 -5.64 -15.11
C VAL A 9 -5.49 -6.00 -15.83
N GLN A 10 -5.50 -7.14 -16.53
CA GLN A 10 -6.75 -7.82 -16.86
C GLN A 10 -7.06 -8.80 -15.73
N GLY A 11 -8.18 -8.55 -15.05
CA GLY A 11 -8.86 -9.43 -14.09
C GLY A 11 -8.00 -10.44 -13.34
N LEU A 12 -7.40 -10.02 -12.23
CA LEU A 12 -6.65 -10.92 -11.36
C LEU A 12 -7.62 -11.79 -10.54
N SER A 13 -7.93 -12.98 -11.06
CA SER A 13 -8.36 -14.10 -10.23
C SER A 13 -7.17 -14.62 -9.41
N GLN A 14 -7.43 -15.36 -8.34
CA GLN A 14 -6.39 -15.97 -7.47
C GLN A 14 -5.36 -16.85 -8.22
N ASN A 15 -5.59 -17.14 -9.50
CA ASN A 15 -4.68 -17.91 -10.36
C ASN A 15 -3.73 -17.06 -11.22
N ASP A 16 -3.91 -15.74 -11.30
CA ASP A 16 -3.21 -14.92 -12.30
C ASP A 16 -1.81 -14.45 -11.89
N LEU A 17 -1.35 -14.77 -10.68
CA LEU A 17 0.09 -14.71 -10.37
C LEU A 17 0.89 -15.84 -11.02
N ALA A 18 0.22 -16.79 -11.68
CA ALA A 18 0.86 -17.80 -12.52
C ALA A 18 0.94 -17.41 -14.01
N ALA A 19 0.50 -16.20 -14.41
CA ALA A 19 0.37 -15.82 -15.82
C ALA A 19 1.68 -15.35 -16.49
N ASP A 20 2.72 -14.97 -15.73
CA ASP A 20 4.09 -14.96 -16.23
C ASP A 20 4.72 -16.22 -15.66
N GLY A 21 4.90 -17.27 -16.47
CA GLY A 21 5.36 -18.61 -16.07
C GLY A 21 6.77 -18.69 -15.46
N ARG A 22 7.26 -17.60 -14.85
CA ARG A 22 8.42 -17.54 -13.99
C ARG A 22 7.98 -17.78 -12.55
N SER A 23 8.46 -18.88 -12.00
CA SER A 23 8.40 -19.20 -10.58
C SER A 23 8.68 -17.96 -9.70
N PRO A 24 8.02 -17.79 -8.53
CA PRO A 24 8.30 -16.73 -7.55
C PRO A 24 9.79 -16.60 -7.16
N ALA A 25 10.59 -17.62 -7.45
CA ALA A 25 12.02 -17.69 -7.16
C ALA A 25 12.95 -16.89 -8.10
N LEU A 26 12.47 -16.21 -9.18
CA LEU A 26 13.36 -15.79 -10.28
C LEU A 26 13.67 -14.30 -10.45
N LEU A 27 13.08 -13.37 -9.70
CA LEU A 27 13.69 -12.04 -9.61
C LEU A 27 14.92 -12.16 -8.71
N SER A 28 16.13 -12.07 -9.26
CA SER A 28 17.34 -12.04 -8.42
C SER A 28 17.27 -10.88 -7.43
N ARG A 29 17.90 -11.05 -6.26
CA ARG A 29 17.98 -9.97 -5.25
C ARG A 29 18.63 -8.72 -5.87
N CYS A 30 18.22 -7.53 -5.43
CA CYS A 30 18.88 -6.28 -5.78
C CYS A 30 18.93 -5.98 -7.30
N LEU A 31 17.84 -6.22 -8.02
CA LEU A 31 17.74 -5.95 -9.46
C LEU A 31 17.35 -4.52 -9.79
N PHE A 32 16.42 -3.96 -9.01
CA PHE A 32 15.74 -2.72 -9.37
C PHE A 32 16.19 -1.56 -8.49
N ASP A 33 16.39 -0.41 -9.12
CA ASP A 33 16.60 0.86 -8.41
C ASP A 33 15.26 1.46 -7.98
N VAL A 34 14.19 1.25 -8.77
CA VAL A 34 12.85 1.75 -8.47
C VAL A 34 11.79 0.71 -8.85
N VAL A 35 10.80 0.53 -7.98
CA VAL A 35 9.55 -0.18 -8.26
C VAL A 35 8.41 0.83 -8.10
N VAL A 36 7.48 0.86 -9.05
CA VAL A 36 6.32 1.76 -9.00
C VAL A 36 5.05 0.93 -9.11
N GLU A 37 4.10 1.17 -8.21
CA GLU A 37 2.73 0.70 -8.33
C GLU A 37 1.76 1.87 -8.24
N LYS A 38 0.67 1.80 -9.01
CA LYS A 38 -0.40 2.80 -8.97
C LYS A 38 -1.75 2.09 -8.87
N ALA A 39 -2.37 2.22 -7.70
CA ALA A 39 -3.65 1.63 -7.35
C ALA A 39 -3.71 0.10 -7.44
N THR A 40 -2.57 -0.58 -7.55
CA THR A 40 -2.52 -2.05 -7.61
C THR A 40 -2.91 -2.64 -6.26
N LEU A 41 -2.38 -2.09 -5.17
CA LEU A 41 -2.78 -2.52 -3.83
C LEU A 41 -4.22 -2.12 -3.50
N ASP A 42 -4.75 -1.03 -4.08
CA ASP A 42 -6.16 -0.68 -3.91
C ASP A 42 -7.08 -1.71 -4.56
N ALA A 43 -6.74 -2.15 -5.77
CA ALA A 43 -7.48 -3.19 -6.48
C ALA A 43 -7.50 -4.52 -5.69
N LEU A 44 -6.40 -4.87 -5.02
CA LEU A 44 -6.32 -6.07 -4.19
C LEU A 44 -7.19 -6.00 -2.94
N MET A 45 -7.54 -4.80 -2.48
CA MET A 45 -8.35 -4.58 -1.29
C MET A 45 -9.82 -4.28 -1.62
N VAL A 46 -10.24 -4.38 -2.89
CA VAL A 46 -11.60 -3.99 -3.33
C VAL A 46 -12.71 -4.82 -2.66
N GLU A 47 -12.42 -6.06 -2.30
CA GLU A 47 -13.40 -6.96 -1.66
C GLU A 47 -13.44 -6.83 -0.13
N GLU A 48 -12.53 -6.05 0.46
CA GLU A 48 -12.49 -5.85 1.91
C GLU A 48 -13.67 -4.98 2.36
N LYS A 49 -14.44 -5.48 3.32
CA LYS A 49 -15.68 -4.84 3.79
C LYS A 49 -15.45 -3.65 4.70
N SER A 50 -14.22 -3.46 5.18
CA SER A 50 -13.85 -2.41 6.13
C SER A 50 -12.39 -2.02 5.93
N PRO A 51 -12.06 -0.72 5.95
CA PRO A 51 -10.67 -0.26 5.87
C PRO A 51 -9.89 -0.54 7.18
N TRP A 52 -10.59 -0.94 8.23
CA TRP A 52 -10.03 -1.20 9.57
C TRP A 52 -9.65 -2.67 9.76
N SER A 53 -10.27 -3.58 9.00
CA SER A 53 -10.08 -5.03 9.13
C SER A 53 -9.90 -5.63 7.75
N MET A 54 -8.76 -6.26 7.50
CA MET A 54 -8.53 -7.03 6.28
C MET A 54 -8.68 -8.52 6.55
N SER A 55 -9.16 -9.27 5.57
CA SER A 55 -9.12 -10.73 5.61
C SER A 55 -7.68 -11.23 5.72
N GLN A 56 -7.50 -12.38 6.38
CA GLN A 56 -6.18 -13.00 6.53
C GLN A 56 -5.55 -13.32 5.16
N GLN A 57 -6.39 -13.67 4.18
CA GLN A 57 -5.94 -13.94 2.82
C GLN A 57 -5.32 -12.69 2.17
N THR A 58 -6.06 -11.57 2.14
CA THR A 58 -5.57 -10.32 1.57
C THR A 58 -4.35 -9.80 2.33
N ALA A 59 -4.35 -9.87 3.66
CA ALA A 59 -3.21 -9.47 4.48
C ALA A 59 -1.95 -10.28 4.16
N THR A 60 -2.08 -11.61 4.01
CA THR A 60 -0.97 -12.49 3.63
C THR A 60 -0.45 -12.15 2.25
N PHE A 61 -1.36 -11.93 1.30
CA PHE A 61 -1.00 -11.62 -0.09
C PHE A 61 -0.25 -10.29 -0.20
N ILE A 62 -0.77 -9.22 0.42
CA ILE A 62 -0.11 -7.91 0.46
C ILE A 62 1.26 -8.01 1.12
N HIS A 63 1.37 -8.74 2.24
CA HIS A 63 2.63 -8.94 2.92
C HIS A 63 3.67 -9.65 2.03
N GLN A 64 3.27 -10.69 1.30
CA GLN A 64 4.14 -11.37 0.34
C GLN A 64 4.59 -10.42 -0.79
N ALA A 65 3.67 -9.64 -1.37
CA ALA A 65 3.98 -8.68 -2.41
C ALA A 65 5.00 -7.62 -1.94
N LEU A 66 4.79 -7.03 -0.75
CA LEU A 66 5.70 -6.05 -0.17
C LEU A 66 7.07 -6.64 0.18
N THR A 67 7.09 -7.88 0.66
CA THR A 67 8.34 -8.63 0.91
C THR A 67 9.14 -8.81 -0.38
N GLU A 68 8.49 -9.21 -1.47
CA GLU A 68 9.17 -9.42 -2.75
C GLU A 68 9.65 -8.11 -3.39
N ILE A 69 8.86 -7.03 -3.29
CA ILE A 69 9.28 -5.68 -3.69
C ILE A 69 10.53 -5.28 -2.92
N SER A 70 10.50 -5.43 -1.59
CA SER A 70 11.64 -5.12 -0.73
C SER A 70 12.89 -5.95 -1.08
N ARG A 71 12.70 -7.22 -1.45
CA ARG A 71 13.77 -8.17 -1.81
C ARG A 71 14.42 -7.85 -3.16
N CYS A 72 13.63 -7.40 -4.14
CA CYS A 72 14.12 -7.12 -5.48
C CYS A 72 14.75 -5.72 -5.62
N LEU A 73 14.47 -4.81 -4.68
CA LEU A 73 15.13 -3.51 -4.60
C LEU A 73 16.59 -3.62 -4.17
N ARG A 74 17.44 -2.80 -4.81
CA ARG A 74 18.83 -2.57 -4.36
C ARG A 74 18.86 -1.78 -3.05
N PRO A 75 19.95 -1.84 -2.27
CA PRO A 75 20.19 -0.87 -1.20
C PRO A 75 20.07 0.56 -1.72
N GLY A 76 19.29 1.42 -1.04
CA GLY A 76 18.99 2.78 -1.49
C GLY A 76 17.91 2.88 -2.59
N GLY A 77 17.45 1.75 -3.12
CA GLY A 77 16.36 1.69 -4.09
C GLY A 77 15.02 2.12 -3.49
N ARG A 78 14.06 2.50 -4.34
CA ARG A 78 12.79 3.10 -3.92
C ARG A 78 11.58 2.32 -4.40
N PHE A 79 10.66 2.05 -3.49
CA PHE A 79 9.30 1.68 -3.85
C PHE A 79 8.42 2.92 -3.83
N ILE A 80 7.73 3.20 -4.92
CA ILE A 80 6.80 4.31 -5.06
C ILE A 80 5.39 3.75 -5.21
N SER A 81 4.51 4.05 -4.26
CA SER A 81 3.10 3.68 -4.31
C SER A 81 2.24 4.92 -4.48
N ILE A 82 1.38 4.92 -5.48
CA ILE A 82 0.37 5.96 -5.70
C ILE A 82 -1.02 5.34 -5.50
N THR A 83 -1.82 5.93 -4.62
CA THR A 83 -3.07 5.32 -4.12
C THR A 83 -4.09 6.36 -3.69
N PHE A 84 -5.35 5.96 -3.58
CA PHE A 84 -6.40 6.74 -2.91
C PHE A 84 -6.41 6.56 -1.38
N ALA A 85 -5.68 5.57 -0.86
CA ALA A 85 -5.67 5.26 0.57
C ALA A 85 -4.79 6.26 1.34
N CYS A 86 -5.41 6.98 2.27
CA CYS A 86 -4.73 7.96 3.11
C CYS A 86 -3.72 7.32 4.10
N PRO A 87 -2.78 8.11 4.67
CA PRO A 87 -1.68 7.59 5.48
C PRO A 87 -2.15 6.77 6.69
N PHE A 88 -3.31 7.12 7.23
CA PHE A 88 -3.88 6.45 8.39
C PHE A 88 -4.16 4.95 8.15
N PHE A 89 -4.60 4.59 6.95
CA PHE A 89 -4.81 3.20 6.56
C PHE A 89 -3.58 2.60 5.91
N ARG A 90 -3.02 3.29 4.91
CA ARG A 90 -2.02 2.68 4.05
C ARG A 90 -0.67 2.46 4.73
N LYS A 91 -0.24 3.35 5.63
CA LYS A 91 1.04 3.18 6.33
C LYS A 91 1.08 1.93 7.19
N ARG A 92 -0.06 1.42 7.68
CA ARG A 92 -0.13 0.16 8.45
C ARG A 92 0.38 -1.05 7.66
N LEU A 93 0.25 -1.01 6.34
CA LEU A 93 0.75 -2.06 5.45
C LEU A 93 2.26 -1.97 5.25
N TYR A 94 2.79 -0.74 5.24
CA TYR A 94 4.18 -0.44 4.89
C TYR A 94 5.12 -0.37 6.08
N ALA A 95 4.62 0.06 7.24
CA ALA A 95 5.40 0.29 8.44
C ALA A 95 5.69 -1.04 9.14
N ARG A 96 6.59 -1.82 8.54
CA ARG A 96 7.18 -3.00 9.16
C ARG A 96 8.68 -3.00 9.03
N THR A 97 9.36 -3.20 10.15
CA THR A 97 10.83 -3.21 10.24
C THR A 97 11.43 -4.31 9.34
N GLU A 98 10.71 -5.43 9.15
CA GLU A 98 11.11 -6.54 8.28
C GLU A 98 11.34 -6.13 6.81
N TYR A 99 10.61 -5.11 6.33
CA TYR A 99 10.81 -4.62 4.96
C TYR A 99 12.06 -3.75 4.83
N ASN A 100 12.63 -3.26 5.93
CA ASN A 100 13.86 -2.47 5.96
C ASN A 100 13.84 -1.30 4.95
N TRP A 101 12.85 -0.43 5.10
CA TRP A 101 12.75 0.84 4.38
C TRP A 101 12.24 1.97 5.29
N SER A 102 12.53 3.21 4.93
CA SER A 102 11.84 4.39 5.48
C SER A 102 10.54 4.65 4.71
N ILE A 103 9.68 5.54 5.21
CA ILE A 103 8.42 5.92 4.54
C ILE A 103 8.28 7.45 4.53
N LYS A 104 8.11 8.04 3.34
CA LYS A 104 7.68 9.43 3.16
C LYS A 104 6.35 9.46 2.42
N ASN A 105 5.39 10.25 2.88
CA ASN A 105 4.12 10.44 2.19
C ASN A 105 3.97 11.88 1.67
N TYR A 106 3.34 12.01 0.52
CA TYR A 106 3.01 13.26 -0.13
C TYR A 106 1.54 13.23 -0.57
N ASN A 107 0.86 14.35 -0.45
CA ASN A 107 -0.54 14.48 -0.85
C ASN A 107 -0.59 15.23 -2.19
N TYR A 108 -1.39 14.75 -3.13
CA TYR A 108 -1.52 15.33 -4.45
C TYR A 108 -2.99 15.46 -4.86
N GLY A 109 -3.34 16.60 -5.44
CA GLY A 109 -4.69 16.90 -5.94
C GLY A 109 -5.42 17.95 -5.11
N ASP A 110 -6.18 18.80 -5.81
CA ASP A 110 -7.16 19.73 -5.25
C ASP A 110 -8.54 19.19 -5.64
N GLY A 111 -9.33 18.72 -4.67
CA GLY A 111 -10.62 18.05 -4.88
C GLY A 111 -10.58 16.51 -4.98
N PHE A 112 -9.60 15.91 -5.66
CA PHE A 112 -9.40 14.44 -5.70
C PHE A 112 -8.03 14.05 -5.14
N GLN A 113 -8.00 13.70 -3.85
CA GLN A 113 -6.74 13.47 -3.13
C GLN A 113 -6.16 12.08 -3.41
N TYR A 114 -5.04 12.07 -4.13
CA TYR A 114 -4.13 10.93 -4.21
C TYR A 114 -3.02 11.07 -3.17
N TYR A 115 -2.56 9.92 -2.68
CA TYR A 115 -1.44 9.82 -1.77
C TYR A 115 -0.30 9.09 -2.47
N MET A 116 0.90 9.69 -2.41
CA MET A 116 2.13 9.10 -2.92
C MET A 116 3.03 8.74 -1.74
N TYR A 117 3.45 7.49 -1.69
CA TYR A 117 4.41 7.00 -0.70
C TYR A 117 5.72 6.69 -1.40
N VAL A 118 6.82 7.19 -0.84
CA VAL A 118 8.19 6.87 -1.27
C VAL A 118 8.86 6.12 -0.13
N LEU A 119 9.13 4.84 -0.37
CA LEU A 119 9.76 3.95 0.59
C LEU A 119 11.19 3.67 0.16
N THR A 120 12.18 4.02 0.99
CA THR A 120 13.60 3.95 0.62
C THR A 120 14.28 2.78 1.33
N LYS A 121 14.75 1.79 0.55
CA LYS A 121 15.37 0.57 1.05
C LYS A 121 16.67 0.85 1.81
N GLY A 122 16.80 0.27 3.00
CA GLY A 122 17.99 0.37 3.85
C GLY A 122 18.00 1.57 4.81
N GLU A 123 17.00 2.45 4.73
CA GLU A 123 16.75 3.45 5.75
C GLU A 123 15.81 2.89 6.83
N PRO A 124 15.96 3.27 8.11
CA PRO A 124 15.07 2.83 9.18
C PRO A 124 13.70 3.52 9.09
N LEU A 125 12.71 2.91 9.73
CA LEU A 125 11.42 3.56 10.00
C LEU A 125 11.62 4.80 10.90
N SER A 126 10.73 5.77 10.74
CA SER A 126 10.59 6.88 11.70
C SER A 126 10.09 6.35 13.06
N ALA A 127 10.21 7.15 14.13
CA ALA A 127 9.70 6.77 15.44
C ALA A 127 8.17 6.57 15.41
N GLU A 128 7.48 7.38 14.60
CA GLU A 128 6.04 7.33 14.39
C GLU A 128 5.63 6.05 13.63
N ASP A 129 6.34 5.70 12.56
CA ASP A 129 6.05 4.49 11.79
C ASP A 129 6.40 3.22 12.59
N ALA A 130 7.48 3.24 13.38
CA ALA A 130 7.83 2.13 14.29
C ALA A 130 6.82 1.99 15.46
N ALA A 131 6.20 3.09 15.91
CA ALA A 131 5.08 3.03 16.85
C ALA A 131 3.83 2.42 16.20
N LEU A 132 3.58 2.74 14.92
CA LEU A 132 2.48 2.17 14.15
C LEU A 132 2.64 0.65 13.99
N GLU A 133 3.85 0.16 13.70
CA GLU A 133 4.14 -1.28 13.65
C GLU A 133 3.74 -1.98 14.96
N ARG A 134 4.17 -1.42 16.11
CA ARG A 134 3.86 -1.95 17.44
C ARG A 134 2.37 -2.00 17.71
N GLN A 135 1.64 -0.93 17.36
CA GLN A 135 0.18 -0.89 17.51
C GLN A 135 -0.52 -2.00 16.70
N VAL A 136 -0.07 -2.26 15.47
CA VAL A 136 -0.64 -3.32 14.61
C VAL A 136 -0.35 -4.72 15.16
N ILE A 137 0.79 -4.91 15.83
CA ILE A 137 1.16 -6.19 16.45
C ILE A 137 0.39 -6.41 17.77
N GLU A 138 0.29 -5.37 18.61
CA GLU A 138 -0.32 -5.45 19.95
C GLU A 138 -1.85 -5.51 19.90
N ASP A 139 -2.48 -4.84 18.95
CA ASP A 139 -3.93 -4.86 18.74
C ASP A 139 -4.25 -5.34 17.31
N PRO A 140 -4.33 -6.66 17.09
CA PRO A 140 -4.78 -7.22 15.82
C PRO A 140 -6.27 -6.98 15.57
N THR A 141 -7.02 -6.47 16.56
CA THR A 141 -8.44 -6.12 16.39
C THR A 141 -8.63 -4.66 15.99
N PRO A 142 -9.62 -4.34 15.16
CA PRO A 142 -9.81 -2.97 14.71
C PRO A 142 -10.49 -2.20 15.83
N TYR A 143 -9.78 -1.24 16.42
CA TYR A 143 -10.32 -0.08 17.14
C TYR A 143 -11.80 -0.19 17.55
N SER A 144 -12.03 -0.57 18.81
CA SER A 144 -13.28 -0.23 19.50
C SER A 144 -13.49 1.30 19.42
N HIS A 145 -14.70 1.70 19.01
CA HIS A 145 -15.12 3.09 18.82
C HIS A 145 -14.57 4.05 19.87
N THR A 146 -13.65 4.92 19.47
CA THR A 146 -13.41 6.17 20.21
C THR A 146 -14.26 7.25 19.57
N SER A 147 -15.32 7.63 20.31
CA SER A 147 -16.25 8.75 20.16
C SER A 147 -16.29 9.43 18.79
N LYS A 148 -17.43 9.27 18.09
CA LYS A 148 -17.85 10.16 17.01
C LYS A 148 -17.65 11.61 17.46
N LYS A 149 -16.69 12.34 16.89
CA LYS A 149 -16.92 13.76 16.68
C LYS A 149 -17.94 13.81 15.55
N GLU A 150 -19.13 14.32 15.82
CA GLU A 150 -20.11 14.65 14.79
C GLU A 150 -19.39 15.48 13.73
N VAL A 151 -19.15 14.85 12.57
CA VAL A 151 -18.87 15.58 11.34
C VAL A 151 -20.22 16.20 10.99
N PRO A 152 -20.33 17.53 10.84
CA PRO A 152 -21.56 18.14 10.32
C PRO A 152 -21.96 17.42 9.04
N GLU A 153 -23.24 17.12 8.92
CA GLU A 153 -23.83 16.51 7.72
C GLU A 153 -23.68 17.50 6.56
N GLU A 154 -22.53 17.43 5.89
CA GLU A 154 -22.27 18.18 4.66
C GLU A 154 -23.05 17.49 3.54
N ASP A 155 -24.23 18.03 3.27
CA ASP A 155 -25.17 17.50 2.29
C ASP A 155 -24.83 17.99 0.88
N TYR A 156 -23.77 17.41 0.30
CA TYR A 156 -23.27 17.74 -1.03
C TYR A 156 -24.23 17.36 -2.17
N LEU A 157 -25.30 16.61 -1.89
CA LEU A 157 -26.18 16.07 -2.92
C LEU A 157 -27.28 17.05 -3.35
N PHE A 158 -27.70 17.97 -2.47
CA PHE A 158 -28.76 18.95 -2.79
C PHE A 158 -28.22 20.31 -3.27
N SER A 159 -26.90 20.50 -3.30
CA SER A 159 -26.27 21.71 -3.85
C SER A 159 -25.86 21.56 -5.32
N ILE A 160 -26.21 20.44 -5.96
CA ILE A 160 -26.02 20.25 -7.39
C ILE A 160 -27.20 20.92 -8.10
N ASP A 161 -27.03 22.17 -8.48
CA ASP A 161 -27.93 22.84 -9.43
C ASP A 161 -27.80 22.16 -10.81
N ILE A 162 -28.85 21.49 -11.26
CA ILE A 162 -29.01 20.94 -12.63
C ILE A 162 -29.86 21.91 -13.46
#